data_AF-A0A0R0IUP0-F1
#
_entry.id   AF-A0A0R0IUP0-F1
#
_cell.length_a   1.000
_cell.length_b   1.000
_cell.length_c   1.000
_cell.angle_alpha   90.00
_cell.angle_beta   90.00
_cell.angle_gamma   90.00
#
_symmetry.space_group_name_H-M   'P 1'
#
loop_
_entity.id
_entity.type
_entity.pdbx_description
1 polymer ?
#
loop_
_entity_poly.entity_id
_entity_poly.type
_entity_poly.pdbx_seq_one_letter_code
_entity_poly.pdbx_strand_id
1 'polypeptide(L)'
;MVRSLHCRCLFAPFSRVSRRATSHVKLVTKALQKMKGKIPEIVGSHILSRVLQTCVKHCSQAERDAVFEELWPHFLTLAYNAYPVHSVKKMLNNTSQKQLAGFISTLRGHVAPLLRHMVGLVFI
;
A
#
# COMPACT_ATOMS: atom_id res chain seq x y z
N MET A 1 20.27 -9.21 8.76
CA MET A 1 20.29 -8.48 10.04
C MET A 1 20.09 -6.95 9.93
N VAL A 2 19.85 -6.36 8.74
CA VAL A 2 19.76 -4.89 8.56
C VAL A 2 18.31 -4.34 8.56
N ARG A 3 17.28 -5.21 8.54
CA ARG A 3 15.87 -4.80 8.39
C ARG A 3 15.14 -4.38 9.69
N SER A 4 15.74 -4.54 10.87
CA SER A 4 15.03 -4.32 12.15
C SER A 4 15.14 -2.91 12.74
N LEU A 5 16.13 -2.10 12.36
CA LEU A 5 16.33 -0.78 13.00
C LEU A 5 15.49 0.34 12.39
N HIS A 6 15.19 0.28 11.08
CA HIS A 6 14.46 1.35 10.38
C HIS A 6 12.96 1.41 10.77
N CYS A 7 12.40 0.28 11.21
CA CYS A 7 10.96 0.16 11.49
C CYS A 7 10.51 0.88 12.78
N ARG A 8 11.39 1.06 13.78
CA ARG A 8 11.01 1.69 15.05
C ARG A 8 10.75 3.20 14.94
N CYS A 9 11.55 3.91 14.14
CA CYS A 9 11.37 5.37 13.94
C CYS A 9 10.07 5.72 13.21
N LEU A 10 9.58 4.81 12.36
CA LEU A 10 8.33 4.97 11.62
C LEU A 10 7.09 4.73 12.48
N PHE A 11 7.22 3.92 13.54
CA PHE A 11 6.08 3.48 14.33
C PHE A 11 5.60 4.52 15.34
N ALA A 12 6.51 5.32 15.90
CA ALA A 12 6.21 6.33 16.92
C ALA A 12 5.18 7.41 16.51
N PRO A 13 5.20 7.98 15.29
CA PRO A 13 4.16 8.92 14.86
C PRO A 13 2.82 8.25 14.53
N PHE A 14 2.83 6.94 14.27
CA PHE A 14 1.71 6.22 13.68
C PHE A 14 0.66 5.78 14.70
N SER A 15 1.13 5.34 15.87
CA SER A 15 0.28 4.96 17.00
C SER A 15 -0.56 6.11 17.56
N ARG A 16 -0.23 7.38 17.22
CA ARG A 16 -1.03 8.57 17.57
C ARG A 16 -2.16 8.86 16.59
N VAL A 17 -2.07 8.42 15.32
CA VAL A 17 -3.08 8.73 14.29
C VAL A 17 -4.38 7.92 14.50
N SER A 18 -4.30 6.73 15.09
CA SER A 18 -5.44 5.82 15.23
C SER A 18 -6.50 6.22 16.27
N ARG A 19 -6.32 7.31 17.04
CA ARG A 19 -7.10 7.57 18.26
C ARG A 19 -8.01 8.81 18.29
N ARG A 20 -8.16 9.60 17.22
CA ARG A 20 -9.05 10.80 17.26
C ARG A 20 -9.95 10.95 16.04
N ALA A 21 -11.26 10.89 16.27
CA ALA A 21 -12.29 10.65 15.28
C ALA A 21 -12.96 11.91 14.67
N THR A 22 -12.35 13.09 14.77
CA THR A 22 -13.08 14.35 14.45
C THR A 22 -12.40 15.23 13.39
N SER A 23 -11.17 14.89 12.97
CA SER A 23 -10.42 15.63 11.93
C SER A 23 -9.86 14.68 10.86
N HIS A 24 -10.63 13.66 10.49
CA HIS A 24 -10.14 12.49 9.75
C HIS A 24 -9.40 12.85 8.45
N VAL A 25 -9.95 13.72 7.60
CA VAL A 25 -9.34 14.01 6.29
C VAL A 25 -8.00 14.73 6.44
N LYS A 26 -7.93 15.80 7.24
CA LYS A 26 -6.68 16.57 7.47
C LYS A 26 -5.59 15.71 8.10
N LEU A 27 -5.96 14.83 9.05
CA LEU A 27 -5.03 13.91 9.68
C LEU A 27 -4.55 12.83 8.72
N VAL A 28 -5.45 12.30 7.88
CA VAL A 28 -5.12 11.30 6.87
C VAL A 28 -4.16 11.86 5.82
N THR A 29 -4.42 13.07 5.29
CA THR A 29 -3.50 13.75 4.37
C THR A 29 -2.13 13.95 5.01
N LYS A 30 -2.09 14.46 6.25
CA LYS A 30 -0.82 14.65 6.98
C LYS A 30 -0.09 13.33 7.24
N ALA A 31 -0.82 12.25 7.51
CA ALA A 31 -0.26 10.92 7.68
C ALA A 31 0.28 10.39 6.36
N LEU A 32 -0.47 10.49 5.26
CA LEU A 32 -0.04 10.09 3.91
C LEU A 32 1.21 10.85 3.46
N GLN A 33 1.27 12.17 3.69
CA GLN A 33 2.46 12.96 3.41
C GLN A 33 3.68 12.49 4.21
N LYS A 34 3.50 12.09 5.47
CA LYS A 34 4.59 11.50 6.28
C LYS A 34 4.97 10.08 5.87
N MET A 35 4.01 9.33 5.31
CA MET A 35 4.22 7.97 4.81
C MET A 35 4.85 7.96 3.42
N LYS A 36 4.72 9.05 2.66
CA LYS A 36 5.32 9.22 1.33
C LYS A 36 6.83 8.98 1.38
N GLY A 37 7.32 8.14 0.47
CA GLY A 37 8.67 7.58 0.41
C GLY A 37 8.88 6.30 1.22
N LYS A 38 7.91 5.87 2.03
CA LYS A 38 8.00 4.70 2.94
C LYS A 38 6.77 3.80 2.84
N ILE A 39 5.88 4.06 1.89
CA ILE A 39 4.68 3.28 1.64
C ILE A 39 5.01 1.79 1.42
N PRO A 40 6.02 1.39 0.62
CA PRO A 40 6.34 -0.03 0.46
C PRO A 40 6.72 -0.73 1.77
N GLU A 41 7.43 -0.06 2.68
CA GLU A 41 7.78 -0.60 4.00
C GLU A 41 6.55 -0.74 4.91
N ILE A 42 5.65 0.25 4.85
CA ILE A 42 4.38 0.29 5.59
C ILE A 42 3.48 -0.87 5.14
N VAL A 43 3.40 -1.11 3.84
CA VAL A 43 2.54 -2.15 3.27
C VAL A 43 3.04 -3.55 3.63
N GLY A 44 4.36 -3.73 3.80
CA GLY A 44 4.95 -4.97 4.31
C GLY A 44 4.73 -5.22 5.81
N SER A 45 4.31 -4.21 6.59
CA SER A 45 4.11 -4.36 8.04
C SER A 45 2.65 -4.62 8.39
N HIS A 46 2.41 -5.66 9.20
CA HIS A 46 1.06 -6.07 9.62
C HIS A 46 0.24 -4.94 10.24
N ILE A 47 0.87 -4.14 11.12
CA ILE A 47 0.18 -3.06 11.82
C ILE A 47 0.02 -1.82 10.92
N LEU A 48 1.06 -1.51 10.14
CA LEU A 48 1.05 -0.32 9.30
C LEU A 48 0.11 -0.48 8.09
N SER A 49 -0.03 -1.70 7.55
CA SER A 49 -0.98 -2.03 6.49
C SER A 49 -2.43 -1.70 6.89
N ARG A 50 -2.85 -2.01 8.13
CA ARG A 50 -4.22 -1.72 8.62
C ARG A 50 -4.54 -0.23 8.65
N VAL A 51 -3.58 0.60 9.01
CA VAL A 51 -3.77 2.05 9.04
C VAL A 51 -3.63 2.64 7.65
N LEU A 52 -2.74 2.12 6.79
CA LEU A 52 -2.73 2.54 5.39
C LEU A 52 -4.07 2.25 4.71
N GLN A 53 -4.68 1.09 4.95
CA GLN A 53 -6.04 0.78 4.46
C GLN A 53 -7.06 1.84 4.91
N THR A 54 -6.98 2.28 6.17
CA THR A 54 -7.86 3.33 6.71
C THR A 54 -7.55 4.69 6.07
N CYS A 55 -6.28 5.04 5.89
CA CYS A 55 -5.87 6.27 5.22
C CYS A 55 -6.35 6.31 3.76
N VAL A 56 -6.14 5.21 3.02
CA VAL A 56 -6.58 5.06 1.63
C VAL A 56 -8.10 5.20 1.48
N LYS A 57 -8.87 4.73 2.48
CA LYS A 57 -10.33 4.86 2.49
C LYS A 57 -10.80 6.31 2.55
N HIS A 58 -10.08 7.18 3.27
CA HIS A 58 -10.49 8.56 3.57
C HIS A 58 -9.73 9.64 2.79
N CYS A 59 -8.73 9.26 1.99
CA CYS A 59 -7.95 10.20 1.20
C CYS A 59 -8.61 10.52 -0.15
N SER A 60 -8.19 11.64 -0.74
CA SER A 60 -8.63 12.10 -2.05
C SER A 60 -8.04 11.23 -3.16
N GLN A 61 -8.67 11.24 -4.35
CA GLN A 61 -8.19 10.47 -5.51
C GLN A 61 -6.71 10.78 -5.84
N ALA A 62 -6.33 12.06 -5.84
CA ALA A 62 -4.95 12.50 -6.09
C ALA A 62 -3.94 11.93 -5.08
N GLU A 63 -4.34 11.76 -3.82
CA GLU A 63 -3.47 11.15 -2.81
C GLU A 63 -3.33 9.65 -3.06
N ARG A 64 -4.42 8.96 -3.43
CA ARG A 64 -4.38 7.54 -3.80
C ARG A 64 -3.47 7.32 -5.00
N ASP A 65 -3.54 8.17 -6.02
CA ASP A 65 -2.68 8.11 -7.19
C ASP A 65 -1.22 8.26 -6.78
N ALA A 66 -0.89 9.19 -5.88
CA ALA A 66 0.48 9.33 -5.36
C ALA A 66 0.95 8.10 -4.56
N VAL A 67 0.09 7.47 -3.76
CA VAL A 67 0.39 6.19 -3.06
C VAL A 67 0.63 5.08 -4.08
N PHE A 68 -0.17 5.05 -5.15
CA PHE A 68 -0.11 4.04 -6.20
C PHE A 68 1.18 4.13 -7.02
N GLU A 69 1.58 5.33 -7.43
CA GLU A 69 2.84 5.59 -8.12
C GLU A 69 4.05 5.14 -7.29
N GLU A 70 4.03 5.40 -5.97
CA GLU A 70 5.12 4.97 -5.08
C GLU A 70 5.15 3.44 -4.88
N LEU A 71 3.98 2.81 -4.90
CA LEU A 71 3.86 1.36 -4.81
C LEU A 71 4.20 0.65 -6.12
N TRP A 72 4.12 1.35 -7.25
CA TRP A 72 4.31 0.80 -8.59
C TRP A 72 5.53 -0.14 -8.72
N PRO A 73 6.76 0.30 -8.39
CA PRO A 73 7.95 -0.56 -8.49
C PRO A 73 7.95 -1.71 -7.48
N HIS A 74 7.20 -1.59 -6.38
CA HIS A 74 7.15 -2.58 -5.32
C HIS A 74 6.01 -3.58 -5.48
N PHE A 75 5.07 -3.37 -6.41
CA PHE A 75 3.91 -4.25 -6.59
C PHE A 75 4.28 -5.71 -6.83
N LEU A 76 5.33 -5.98 -7.61
CA LEU A 76 5.80 -7.35 -7.82
C LEU A 76 6.20 -8.00 -6.49
N THR A 77 6.98 -7.32 -5.67
CA THR A 77 7.37 -7.77 -4.32
C THR A 77 6.14 -7.95 -3.42
N LEU A 78 5.16 -7.05 -3.51
CA LEU A 78 3.93 -7.13 -2.72
C LEU A 78 3.02 -8.27 -3.20
N ALA A 79 3.04 -8.61 -4.48
CA ALA A 79 2.25 -9.70 -5.05
C ALA A 79 2.74 -11.08 -4.60
N TYR A 80 4.02 -11.22 -4.24
CA TYR A 80 4.54 -12.42 -3.57
C TYR A 80 4.20 -12.48 -2.07
N ASN A 81 3.76 -11.36 -1.46
CA ASN A 81 3.46 -11.30 -0.04
C ASN A 81 1.95 -11.42 0.23
N ALA A 82 1.55 -12.44 1.00
CA ALA A 82 0.14 -12.73 1.31
C ALA A 82 -0.57 -11.61 2.09
N TYR A 83 0.16 -10.79 2.84
CA TYR A 83 -0.42 -9.78 3.73
C TYR A 83 -0.93 -8.51 3.01
N PRO A 84 -0.14 -7.83 2.18
CA PRO A 84 -0.57 -6.59 1.53
C PRO A 84 -1.52 -6.80 0.35
N VAL A 85 -1.69 -8.04 -0.12
CA VAL A 85 -2.44 -8.38 -1.34
C VAL A 85 -3.86 -7.81 -1.34
N HIS A 86 -4.55 -7.85 -0.20
CA HIS A 86 -5.90 -7.32 -0.06
C HIS A 86 -5.93 -5.79 -0.09
N SER A 87 -4.94 -5.13 0.54
CA SER A 87 -4.80 -3.68 0.51
C SER A 87 -4.57 -3.19 -0.92
N VAL A 88 -3.68 -3.87 -1.65
CA VAL A 88 -3.35 -3.55 -3.04
C VAL A 88 -4.56 -3.79 -3.95
N LYS A 89 -5.24 -4.94 -3.85
CA LYS A 89 -6.45 -5.22 -4.63
C LYS A 89 -7.50 -4.13 -4.44
N LYS A 90 -7.69 -3.68 -3.19
CA LYS A 90 -8.63 -2.60 -2.89
C LYS A 90 -8.19 -1.25 -3.47
N MET A 91 -6.89 -0.96 -3.45
CA MET A 91 -6.37 0.23 -4.12
C MET A 91 -6.58 0.17 -5.63
N LEU A 92 -6.29 -0.98 -6.26
CA LEU A 92 -6.48 -1.19 -7.69
C LEU A 92 -7.94 -1.01 -8.12
N ASN A 93 -8.90 -1.50 -7.32
CA ASN A 93 -10.33 -1.29 -7.57
C ASN A 93 -10.74 0.19 -7.56
N ASN A 94 -9.97 1.05 -6.91
CA ASN A 94 -10.22 2.50 -6.80
C ASN A 94 -9.35 3.34 -7.76
N THR A 95 -8.40 2.72 -8.47
CA THR A 95 -7.54 3.40 -9.46
C THR A 95 -8.21 3.54 -10.81
N SER A 96 -7.71 4.46 -11.64
CA SER A 96 -8.20 4.62 -13.02
C SER A 96 -7.89 3.38 -13.86
N GLN A 97 -8.76 3.07 -14.84
CA GLN A 97 -8.55 1.96 -15.79
C GLN A 97 -7.18 2.05 -16.50
N LYS A 98 -6.65 3.26 -16.71
CA LYS A 98 -5.31 3.48 -17.29
C LYS A 98 -4.18 2.95 -16.39
N GLN A 99 -4.26 3.22 -15.09
CA GLN A 99 -3.30 2.73 -14.09
C GLN A 99 -3.40 1.21 -13.97
N LEU A 100 -4.63 0.68 -13.94
CA LEU A 100 -4.88 -0.76 -13.92
C LEU A 100 -4.32 -1.47 -15.16
N ALA A 101 -4.48 -0.89 -16.36
CA ALA A 101 -3.94 -1.45 -17.60
C ALA A 101 -2.41 -1.51 -17.58
N GLY A 102 -1.74 -0.47 -17.10
CA GLY A 102 -0.30 -0.49 -16.91
C GLY A 102 0.12 -1.55 -15.88
N PHE A 103 -0.65 -1.71 -14.80
CA PHE A 103 -0.36 -2.68 -13.75
C PHE A 103 -0.45 -4.10 -14.28
N ILE A 104 -1.52 -4.41 -15.01
CA ILE A 104 -1.70 -5.67 -15.71
C ILE A 104 -0.55 -5.91 -16.69
N SER A 105 -0.06 -4.87 -17.38
CA SER A 105 1.08 -4.98 -18.29
C SER A 105 2.38 -5.34 -17.57
N THR A 106 2.63 -4.77 -16.38
CA THR A 106 3.77 -5.15 -15.52
C THR A 106 3.63 -6.57 -14.99
N LEU A 107 2.42 -6.97 -14.62
CA LEU A 107 2.12 -8.33 -14.19
C LEU A 107 2.28 -9.33 -15.33
N ARG A 108 1.94 -8.98 -16.58
CA ARG A 108 1.92 -9.90 -17.74
C ARG A 108 3.26 -10.64 -17.94
N GLY A 109 4.39 -10.03 -17.60
CA GLY A 109 5.72 -10.68 -17.61
C GLY A 109 6.04 -11.56 -16.39
N HIS A 110 5.29 -11.41 -15.31
CA HIS A 110 5.46 -12.07 -14.01
C HIS A 110 4.28 -12.96 -13.62
N VAL A 111 3.22 -13.09 -14.44
CA VAL A 111 2.05 -13.91 -14.13
C VAL A 111 2.44 -15.38 -13.94
N ALA A 112 3.36 -15.91 -14.74
CA ALA A 112 3.79 -17.32 -14.62
C ALA A 112 4.36 -17.67 -13.23
N PRO A 113 5.35 -16.93 -12.67
CA PRO A 113 5.81 -17.17 -11.30
C PRO A 113 4.80 -16.74 -10.24
N LEU A 114 3.95 -15.74 -10.50
CA LEU A 114 2.88 -15.34 -9.58
C LEU A 114 1.79 -16.41 -9.45
N LEU A 115 1.39 -17.08 -10.54
CA LEU A 115 0.43 -18.19 -10.53
C LEU A 115 0.91 -19.39 -9.71
N ARG A 116 2.24 -19.60 -9.67
CA ARG A 116 2.84 -20.64 -8.81
C ARG A 116 2.77 -20.30 -7.33
N HIS A 117 2.66 -19.02 -6.98
CA HIS A 117 2.44 -18.57 -5.61
C HIS A 117 0.94 -18.41 -5.35
N MET A 118 0.43 -19.03 -4.28
CA MET A 118 -0.98 -18.93 -3.85
C MET A 118 -1.51 -17.49 -3.80
N VAL A 119 -0.62 -16.53 -3.53
CA VAL A 119 -0.93 -15.10 -3.41
C VAL A 119 -1.22 -14.45 -4.77
N GLY A 120 -0.58 -14.89 -5.85
CA GLY A 120 -0.75 -14.30 -7.18
C GLY A 120 -2.15 -14.49 -7.75
N LEU A 121 -2.85 -15.56 -7.34
CA LEU A 121 -4.24 -15.83 -7.72
C LEU A 121 -5.21 -14.74 -7.24
N VAL A 122 -4.85 -13.96 -6.22
CA VAL A 122 -5.74 -12.90 -5.69
C VAL A 122 -5.86 -11.71 -6.67
N PHE A 123 -4.89 -11.54 -7.57
CA PHE A 123 -4.89 -10.47 -8.59
C PHE A 123 -5.60 -10.86 -9.89
N ILE A 124 -5.93 -12.14 -10.05
CA ILE A 124 -6.75 -12.67 -11.15
C ILE A 124 -8.21 -12.60 -10.72
#